data_AF-A0A5X8YU46-F1
#
_entry.id   AF-A0A5X8YU46-F1
#
_cell.length_a   1.000
_cell.length_b   1.000
_cell.length_c   1.000
_cell.angle_alpha   90.00
_cell.angle_beta   90.00
_cell.angle_gamma   90.00
#
_symmetry.space_group_name_H-M   'P 1'
#
loop_
_entity.id
_entity.type
_entity.pdbx_description
1 polymer ?
#
loop_
_entity_poly.entity_id
_entity_poly.type
_entity_poly.pdbx_seq_one_letter_code
_entity_poly.pdbx_strand_id
1 'polypeptide(L)'
;QLDFYGPHAADNAQALATLFRSEFSVQLFRQTGGLISPLYCSDPLNTTFVNGQQQYEPRRTLDIQMQINPVVTTPLMFFDNVITRTTEADNANPTQ
;
A
#
# COMPACT_ATOMS: atom_id res chain seq x y z
N GLN A 1 -3.36 -1.78 -10.68
CA GLN A 1 -4.06 -2.24 -11.90
C GLN A 1 -4.99 -3.40 -11.54
N LEU A 2 -6.20 -3.39 -12.09
CA LEU A 2 -7.18 -4.49 -12.06
C LEU A 2 -7.42 -4.99 -13.48
N ASP A 3 -7.56 -6.31 -13.63
CA ASP A 3 -7.77 -6.97 -14.91
C ASP A 3 -9.12 -7.70 -14.95
N PHE A 4 -9.79 -7.61 -16.09
CA PHE A 4 -11.08 -8.25 -16.33
C PHE A 4 -10.98 -9.15 -17.55
N TYR A 5 -11.55 -10.34 -17.43
CA TYR A 5 -11.54 -11.40 -18.44
C TYR A 5 -12.94 -11.94 -18.68
N GLY A 6 -13.12 -12.64 -19.81
CA GLY A 6 -14.37 -13.28 -20.18
C GLY A 6 -15.38 -12.37 -20.88
N PRO A 7 -16.58 -12.91 -21.19
CA PRO A 7 -17.56 -12.24 -22.06
C PRO A 7 -18.05 -10.87 -21.53
N HIS A 8 -18.08 -10.72 -20.20
CA HIS A 8 -18.55 -9.49 -19.53
C HIS A 8 -17.40 -8.59 -19.05
N ALA A 9 -16.16 -8.80 -19.52
CA ALA A 9 -15.01 -8.02 -19.08
C ALA A 9 -15.20 -6.51 -19.28
N ALA A 10 -15.78 -6.10 -20.41
CA ALA A 10 -16.08 -4.71 -20.72
C ALA A 10 -17.08 -4.10 -19.75
N ASP A 11 -18.22 -4.77 -19.56
CA ASP A 11 -19.30 -4.29 -18.70
C ASP A 11 -18.87 -4.24 -17.24
N ASN A 12 -18.16 -5.27 -16.76
CA ASN A 12 -17.67 -5.33 -15.39
C ASN A 12 -16.61 -4.26 -15.10
N ALA A 13 -15.69 -4.02 -16.03
CA ALA A 13 -14.69 -2.97 -15.88
C ALA A 13 -15.35 -1.58 -15.85
N GLN A 14 -16.34 -1.35 -16.71
CA GLN A 14 -17.08 -0.08 -16.75
C GLN A 14 -17.94 0.11 -15.49
N ALA A 15 -18.62 -0.94 -15.03
CA ALA A 15 -19.42 -0.91 -13.82
C ALA A 15 -18.54 -0.60 -12.59
N LEU A 16 -17.40 -1.28 -12.46
CA LEU A 16 -16.48 -0.99 -11.35
C LEU A 16 -15.91 0.42 -11.45
N ALA A 17 -15.49 0.89 -12.63
CA ALA A 17 -14.98 2.24 -12.80
C ALA A 17 -16.01 3.31 -12.37
N THR A 18 -17.27 3.09 -12.75
CA THR A 18 -18.39 3.98 -12.38
C THR A 18 -18.63 3.96 -10.86
N LEU A 19 -18.73 2.78 -10.26
CA LEU A 19 -18.94 2.64 -8.82
C LEU A 19 -17.78 3.25 -8.04
N PHE A 20 -16.55 2.93 -8.42
CA PHE A 20 -15.35 3.37 -7.73
C PHE A 20 -15.18 4.90 -7.72
N ARG A 21 -15.58 5.57 -8.80
CA ARG A 21 -15.56 7.05 -8.90
C ARG A 21 -16.72 7.73 -8.19
N SER A 22 -17.71 6.98 -7.73
CA SER A 22 -18.89 7.54 -7.08
C SER A 22 -18.68 7.75 -5.58
N GLU A 23 -19.54 8.60 -5.00
CA GLU A 23 -19.57 8.82 -3.55
C GLU A 23 -19.83 7.52 -2.77
N PHE A 24 -20.56 6.57 -3.36
CA PHE A 24 -20.81 5.27 -2.74
C PHE A 24 -19.50 4.57 -2.34
N SER A 25 -18.49 4.55 -3.20
CA SER A 25 -17.20 3.92 -2.86
C SER A 25 -16.46 4.67 -1.76
N VAL A 26 -16.52 6.01 -1.75
CA VAL A 26 -15.95 6.81 -0.65
C VAL A 26 -16.63 6.46 0.69
N GLN A 27 -17.96 6.37 0.70
CA GLN A 27 -18.72 6.02 1.91
C GLN A 27 -18.45 4.57 2.35
N LEU A 28 -18.39 3.63 1.41
CA LEU A 28 -18.11 2.23 1.69
C LEU A 28 -16.77 2.04 2.40
N PHE A 29 -15.70 2.68 1.90
CA PHE A 29 -14.38 2.58 2.52
C PHE A 29 -14.33 3.30 3.88
N ARG A 30 -15.05 4.42 4.03
CA ARG A 30 -15.21 5.10 5.33
C ARG A 30 -15.89 4.21 6.37
N GLN A 31 -16.95 3.50 6.00
CA GLN A 31 -17.67 2.59 6.90
C GLN A 31 -16.86 1.32 7.22
N THR A 32 -15.99 0.90 6.30
CA THR A 32 -15.12 -0.28 6.46
C THR A 32 -13.80 0.05 7.16
N GLY A 33 -13.85 0.89 8.20
CA GLY A 33 -12.69 1.26 9.02
C GLY A 33 -11.92 2.52 8.56
N GLY A 34 -12.31 3.16 7.46
CA GLY A 34 -11.83 4.50 7.06
C GLY A 34 -10.34 4.61 6.76
N LEU A 35 -9.62 3.48 6.69
CA LEU A 35 -8.18 3.47 6.45
C LEU A 35 -7.83 3.82 5.00
N ILE A 36 -8.70 3.42 4.06
CA ILE A 36 -8.48 3.57 2.62
C ILE A 36 -9.37 4.69 2.09
N SER A 37 -8.79 5.56 1.26
CA SER A 37 -9.54 6.58 0.51
C SER A 37 -9.30 6.39 -1.00
N PRO A 38 -10.35 6.23 -1.81
CA PRO A 38 -10.22 6.19 -3.26
C PRO A 38 -9.84 7.58 -3.80
N LEU A 39 -8.87 7.65 -4.71
CA LEU A 39 -8.36 8.91 -5.27
C LEU A 39 -8.62 9.04 -6.76
N TYR A 40 -8.29 8.00 -7.52
CA TYR A 40 -8.39 8.03 -8.98
C TYR A 40 -8.71 6.65 -9.52
N CYS A 41 -9.42 6.65 -10.63
CA CYS A 41 -9.71 5.46 -11.42
C CYS A 41 -9.74 5.85 -12.90
N SER A 42 -8.89 5.22 -13.70
CA SER A 42 -8.84 5.42 -15.14
C SER A 42 -10.13 4.96 -15.81
N ASP A 43 -10.29 5.26 -17.10
CA ASP A 43 -11.28 4.54 -17.89
C ASP A 43 -10.77 3.13 -18.23
N PRO A 44 -11.69 2.16 -18.44
CA PRO A 44 -11.30 0.82 -18.85
C PRO A 44 -10.61 0.81 -20.22
N LEU A 45 -9.39 0.28 -20.26
CA LEU A 45 -8.62 0.14 -21.49
C LEU A 45 -8.81 -1.26 -22.08
N ASN A 46 -8.80 -1.35 -23.41
CA ASN A 46 -8.73 -2.63 -24.10
C ASN A 46 -7.27 -3.05 -24.24
N THR A 47 -6.89 -4.10 -23.52
CA THR A 47 -5.53 -4.62 -23.48
C THR A 47 -5.50 -6.10 -23.84
N THR A 48 -6.34 -6.49 -24.80
CA THR A 48 -6.28 -7.80 -25.45
C THR A 48 -4.85 -8.15 -25.85
N PHE A 49 -4.45 -9.37 -25.56
CA PHE A 49 -3.11 -9.87 -25.86
C PHE A 49 -3.18 -11.28 -26.46
N VAL A 50 -2.07 -11.75 -27.02
CA VAL A 50 -1.96 -13.12 -27.54
C VAL A 50 -1.43 -14.02 -26.43
N ASN A 51 -2.16 -15.09 -26.12
CA ASN A 51 -1.78 -16.03 -25.07
C ASN A 51 -0.72 -17.05 -25.54
N GLY A 52 -0.29 -17.93 -24.64
CA GLY A 52 0.72 -18.95 -24.94
C GLY A 52 0.32 -19.99 -26.01
N GLN A 53 -0.97 -20.04 -26.38
CA GLN A 53 -1.51 -20.92 -27.43
C GLN A 53 -1.75 -20.17 -28.76
N GLN A 54 -1.17 -18.97 -28.91
CA GLN A 54 -1.35 -18.10 -30.09
C GLN A 54 -2.80 -17.67 -30.34
N GLN A 55 -3.63 -17.60 -29.29
CA GLN A 55 -5.01 -17.14 -29.37
C GLN A 55 -5.14 -15.75 -28.76
N TYR A 56 -6.03 -14.92 -29.33
CA TYR A 56 -6.36 -13.62 -28.77
C TYR A 56 -7.22 -13.79 -27.51
N GLU A 57 -6.73 -13.28 -26.39
CA GLU A 57 -7.41 -13.30 -25.10
C GLU A 57 -7.99 -11.90 -24.81
N PRO A 58 -9.32 -11.74 -24.78
CA PRO A 58 -9.93 -10.46 -24.42
C PRO A 58 -9.60 -10.07 -22.99
N ARG A 59 -9.03 -8.88 -22.81
CA ARG A 59 -8.69 -8.34 -21.49
C ARG A 59 -9.03 -6.86 -21.43
N ARG A 60 -9.72 -6.46 -20.36
CA ARG A 60 -9.88 -5.05 -20.00
C ARG A 60 -9.06 -4.74 -18.76
N THR A 61 -8.43 -3.58 -18.74
CA THR A 61 -7.60 -3.11 -17.62
C THR A 61 -8.12 -1.81 -17.06
N LEU A 62 -7.96 -1.65 -15.75
CA LEU A 62 -8.37 -0.47 -15.01
C LEU A 62 -7.28 -0.09 -14.01
N ASP A 63 -6.83 1.16 -14.06
CA ASP A 63 -5.87 1.66 -13.09
C ASP A 63 -6.58 2.41 -11.98
N ILE A 64 -6.35 1.94 -10.76
CA ILE A 64 -6.93 2.51 -9.54
C ILE A 64 -5.81 3.00 -8.65
N GLN A 65 -6.00 4.20 -8.10
CA GLN A 65 -5.16 4.79 -7.08
C GLN A 65 -5.98 5.03 -5.82
N MET A 66 -5.40 4.63 -4.69
CA MET A 66 -5.97 4.78 -3.36
C MET A 66 -4.88 5.25 -2.41
N GLN A 67 -5.29 5.94 -1.35
CA GLN A 67 -4.39 6.38 -0.29
C GLN A 67 -4.79 5.73 1.02
N ILE A 68 -3.79 5.36 1.81
CA ILE A 68 -3.93 5.06 3.23
C ILE A 68 -3.22 6.13 4.05
N ASN A 69 -3.75 6.41 5.24
CA ASN A 69 -3.15 7.35 6.18
C ASN A 69 -2.69 6.60 7.45
N PRO A 70 -1.59 5.84 7.39
CA PRO A 70 -1.12 5.09 8.54
C PRO A 70 -0.58 6.04 9.60
N VAL A 71 -0.97 5.82 10.85
CA VAL A 71 -0.36 6.46 12.02
C VAL A 71 0.52 5.42 12.70
N VAL A 72 1.82 5.68 12.75
CA VAL A 72 2.79 4.81 13.44
C VAL A 72 3.21 5.51 14.72
N THR A 73 2.95 4.86 15.85
CA THR A 73 3.39 5.33 17.17
C THR A 73 4.48 4.40 17.68
N THR A 74 5.64 4.96 18.03
CA THR A 74 6.71 4.23 18.70
C THR A 74 6.85 4.73 20.14
N PRO A 75 7.01 3.84 21.13
CA PRO A 75 7.32 4.26 22.47
C PRO A 75 8.72 4.89 22.52
N LEU A 76 8.88 5.97 23.29
CA LEU A 76 10.21 6.50 23.60
C LEU A 76 10.85 5.57 24.65
N MET A 77 12.06 5.08 24.38
CA MET A 77 12.83 4.30 25.35
C MET A 77 13.76 5.25 26.12
N PHE A 78 13.51 5.41 27.41
CA PHE A 78 14.43 6.06 28.33
C PHE A 78 15.23 5.01 29.09
N PHE A 79 16.44 5.35 29.51
CA PHE A 79 17.16 4.54 30.49
C PHE A 79 16.57 4.81 31.87
N ASP A 80 16.04 3.77 32.53
CA ASP A 80 15.57 3.86 33.91
C ASP A 80 16.74 3.94 34.90
N ASN A 81 17.91 3.39 34.53
CA ASN A 81 19.11 3.41 35.35
C ASN A 81 20.38 3.40 34.48
N VAL A 82 21.38 4.20 34.89
CA VAL A 82 22.73 4.21 34.30
C VAL A 82 23.71 3.76 35.36
N ILE A 83 24.43 2.67 35.09
CA ILE A 83 25.53 2.19 35.93
C ILE A 83 26.83 2.69 35.30
N THR A 84 27.42 3.73 35.87
CA THR A 84 28.78 4.16 35.51
C THR A 84 29.80 3.38 36.33
N ARG A 85 30.71 2.68 35.67
CA ARG A 85 31.86 2.03 36.33
C ARG A 85 33.13 2.79 35.99
N THR A 86 33.82 3.29 37.01
CA THR A 86 35.17 3.82 36.83
C THR A 86 36.13 2.65 36.71
N THR A 87 36.91 2.62 35.63
CA THR A 87 38.10 1.78 35.53
C THR A 87 39.30 2.67 35.75
N GLU A 88 40.10 2.39 36.77
CA GLU A 88 41.35 3.10 36.99
C GLU A 88 42.32 2.79 35.85
N ALA A 89 42.87 3.82 35.22
CA ALA A 89 44.01 3.68 34.35
C ALA A 89 45.25 3.58 35.24
N ASP A 90 45.93 2.44 35.21
CA ASP A 90 47.15 2.20 35.95
C ASP A 90 48.19 3.26 35.56
N ASN A 91 48.39 4.26 36.41
CA ASN A 91 49.49 5.19 36.28
C ASN A 91 50.75 4.39 36.65
N ALA A 92 51.45 3.90 35.62
CA ALA A 92 52.76 3.29 35.76
C ALA A 92 53.60 4.12 36.72
N ASN A 93 53.86 3.52 37.88
CA ASN A 93 54.53 4.07 39.04
C ASN A 93 55.87 4.75 38.65
N PRO A 94 56.07 6.07 38.83
CA PRO A 94 57.42 6.61 38.79
C PRO A 94 58.03 6.43 40.17
N THR A 95 58.93 5.46 40.25
CA THR A 95 59.87 5.23 41.35
C THR A 95 60.57 6.54 41.74
N GLN A 96 60.43 6.97 42.99
CA GLN A 96 61.53 7.47 43.84
C GLN A 96 61.07 7.73 45.28
#